data_AF-H0EB92-F1
#
_entry.id   AF-H0EB92-F1
#
_cell.length_a   1.000
_cell.length_b   1.000
_cell.length_c   1.000
_cell.angle_alpha   90.00
_cell.angle_beta   90.00
_cell.angle_gamma   90.00
#
_symmetry.space_group_name_H-M   'P 1'
#
loop_
_entity.id
_entity.type
_entity.pdbx_description
1 polymer ?
#
loop_
_entity_poly.entity_id
_entity_poly.type
_entity_poly.pdbx_seq_one_letter_code
_entity_poly.pdbx_strand_id
1 'polypeptide(L)'
;MGDPDTGSFSQMALAVGLVLMVPAVLGLMHMLREREVAFGHLGGAVAMLGLLVLPWAFMAGIAVLAFGLYRARAARSTVLLALVIGAAALAAAAITTTEWLAFAGMAALFVGFGAIGWMVLFESDEEWEHTPEVSGFRTLPGLH
;
A
#
# COMPACT_ATOMS: atom_id res chain seq x y z
N MET A 1 -1.81 34.65 -15.71
CA MET A 1 -2.73 33.54 -15.98
C MET A 1 -1.98 32.30 -15.55
N GLY A 2 -2.19 31.86 -14.30
CA GLY A 2 -1.40 30.79 -13.67
C GLY A 2 -1.87 29.41 -14.13
N ASP A 3 -0.92 28.50 -14.28
CA ASP A 3 -1.13 27.13 -14.76
C ASP A 3 -2.09 26.35 -13.83
N PRO A 4 -3.27 25.91 -14.31
CA PRO A 4 -4.32 25.31 -13.46
C PRO A 4 -3.92 23.99 -12.77
N ASP A 5 -2.81 23.40 -13.18
CA ASP A 5 -2.43 22.02 -12.88
C ASP A 5 -1.62 21.94 -11.56
N THR A 6 -0.93 23.02 -11.20
CA THR A 6 -0.21 23.14 -9.92
C THR A 6 -1.15 23.27 -8.71
N GLY A 7 -2.41 23.64 -8.96
CA GLY A 7 -3.44 23.80 -7.94
C GLY A 7 -3.92 22.47 -7.35
N SER A 8 -4.13 21.44 -8.17
CA SER A 8 -4.78 20.18 -7.79
C SER A 8 -3.92 19.33 -6.85
N PHE A 9 -2.64 19.16 -7.16
CA PHE A 9 -1.68 18.42 -6.34
C PHE A 9 -1.44 19.13 -5.00
N SER A 10 -1.34 20.47 -5.04
CA SER A 10 -1.26 21.28 -3.81
C SER A 10 -2.54 21.14 -2.96
N GLN A 11 -3.71 21.01 -3.58
CA GLN A 11 -4.99 20.86 -2.90
C GLN A 11 -5.20 19.47 -2.30
N MET A 12 -4.71 18.41 -2.94
CA MET A 12 -4.76 17.05 -2.36
C MET A 12 -3.72 16.88 -1.24
N ALA A 13 -2.53 17.45 -1.41
CA ALA A 13 -1.54 17.53 -0.33
C ALA A 13 -2.08 18.34 0.87
N LEU A 14 -2.84 19.41 0.62
CA LEU A 14 -3.58 20.16 1.65
C LEU A 14 -4.68 19.32 2.30
N ALA A 15 -5.47 18.55 1.54
CA ALA A 15 -6.54 17.71 2.08
C ALA A 15 -6.00 16.57 2.96
N VAL A 16 -4.93 15.91 2.52
CA VAL A 16 -4.23 14.88 3.31
C VAL A 16 -3.59 15.52 4.55
N GLY A 17 -2.92 16.67 4.39
CA GLY A 17 -2.41 17.46 5.50
C GLY A 17 -3.49 17.81 6.55
N LEU A 18 -4.71 18.13 6.10
CA LEU A 18 -5.84 18.47 6.98
C LEU A 18 -6.33 17.27 7.80
N VAL A 19 -6.46 16.08 7.18
CA VAL A 19 -6.89 14.85 7.88
C VAL A 19 -5.89 14.47 8.97
N LEU A 20 -4.61 14.71 8.73
CA LEU A 20 -3.51 14.36 9.63
C LEU A 20 -3.25 15.44 10.69
N MET A 21 -3.70 16.66 10.42
CA MET A 21 -3.71 17.74 11.39
C MET A 21 -4.55 17.35 12.61
N VAL A 22 -5.64 16.58 12.45
CA VAL A 22 -6.53 16.18 13.55
C VAL A 22 -5.81 15.33 14.61
N PRO A 23 -5.19 14.16 14.29
CA PRO A 23 -4.44 13.38 15.27
C PRO A 23 -3.17 14.09 15.75
N ALA A 24 -2.51 14.91 14.93
CA ALA A 24 -1.35 15.70 15.35
C ALA A 24 -1.73 16.76 16.39
N VAL A 25 -2.85 17.46 16.20
CA VAL A 25 -3.41 18.40 17.16
C VAL A 25 -3.88 17.68 18.41
N LEU A 26 -4.52 16.51 18.30
CA LEU A 26 -4.90 15.70 19.47
C LEU A 26 -3.69 15.23 20.27
N GLY A 27 -2.62 14.78 19.60
CA GLY A 27 -1.34 14.43 20.25
C GLY A 27 -0.68 15.63 20.91
N LEU A 28 -0.70 16.80 20.27
CA LEU A 28 -0.21 18.07 20.85
C LEU A 28 -1.07 18.53 22.03
N MET A 29 -2.40 18.42 21.95
CA MET A 29 -3.31 18.74 23.05
C MET A 29 -3.06 17.83 24.26
N HIS A 30 -2.76 16.55 24.01
CA HIS A 30 -2.42 15.62 25.07
C HIS A 30 -1.08 15.96 25.74
N MET A 31 -0.06 16.34 24.95
CA MET A 31 1.24 16.71 25.51
C MET A 31 1.30 18.11 26.13
N LEU A 32 0.53 19.07 25.64
CA LEU A 32 0.37 20.38 26.27
C LEU A 32 -0.35 20.27 27.63
N ARG A 33 -1.17 19.23 27.81
CA ARG A 33 -1.79 18.89 29.11
C ARG A 33 -0.77 18.34 30.11
N GLU A 34 0.32 17.73 29.65
CA GLU A 34 1.33 17.05 30.49
C GLU A 34 2.71 17.77 30.56
N ARG A 35 2.83 18.98 29.98
CA ARG A 35 4.05 19.83 29.99
C ARG A 35 5.30 19.24 29.30
N GLU A 36 5.13 18.36 28.31
CA GLU A 36 6.25 17.75 27.57
C GLU A 36 6.27 18.14 26.08
N VAL A 37 6.50 19.43 25.80
CA VAL A 37 6.51 20.01 24.44
C VAL A 37 7.53 19.33 23.50
N ALA A 38 8.66 18.88 24.04
CA ALA A 38 9.73 18.24 23.29
C ALA A 38 9.29 16.91 22.63
N PHE A 39 8.51 16.09 23.35
CA PHE A 39 8.00 14.83 22.82
C PHE A 39 6.91 15.05 21.76
N GLY A 40 6.22 16.21 21.78
CA GLY A 40 5.13 16.51 20.85
C GLY A 40 5.65 16.84 19.46
N HIS A 41 6.76 17.57 19.40
CA HIS A 41 7.49 17.80 18.16
C HIS A 41 8.10 16.51 17.61
N LEU A 42 8.62 15.64 18.48
CA LEU A 42 9.16 14.34 18.05
C LEU A 42 8.07 13.43 17.48
N GLY A 43 6.93 13.31 18.17
CA GLY A 43 5.78 12.53 17.70
C GLY A 43 5.19 13.08 16.40
N GLY A 44 5.08 14.41 16.28
CA GLY A 44 4.66 15.08 15.05
C GLY A 44 5.63 14.85 13.88
N ALA A 45 6.93 14.91 14.12
CA ALA A 45 7.96 14.63 13.11
C ALA A 45 7.93 13.17 12.66
N VAL A 46 7.78 12.22 13.59
CA VAL A 46 7.68 10.79 13.29
C VAL A 46 6.40 10.49 12.49
N ALA A 47 5.26 11.08 12.86
CA ALA A 47 4.03 10.93 12.11
C ALA A 47 4.18 11.48 10.67
N MET A 48 4.75 12.68 10.53
CA MET A 48 4.97 13.30 9.22
C MET A 48 5.92 12.47 8.35
N LEU A 49 6.98 11.91 8.93
CA LEU A 49 7.88 11.00 8.25
C LEU A 49 7.19 9.71 7.81
N GLY A 50 6.37 9.11 8.68
CA GLY A 50 5.57 7.93 8.34
C GLY A 50 4.68 8.19 7.12
N LEU A 51 4.05 9.34 7.06
CA LEU A 51 3.20 9.75 5.95
C LEU A 51 3.95 10.04 4.66
N LEU A 52 5.15 10.62 4.76
CA LEU A 52 6.00 10.84 3.61
C LEU A 52 6.49 9.52 3.00
N VAL A 53 6.76 8.51 3.83
CA VAL A 53 7.31 7.21 3.41
C VAL A 53 6.22 6.23 2.99
N LEU A 54 4.99 6.36 3.52
CA LEU A 54 3.90 5.41 3.30
C LEU A 54 3.62 5.08 1.81
N PRO A 55 3.54 6.04 0.88
CA PRO A 55 3.30 5.73 -0.53
C PRO A 55 4.43 4.90 -1.15
N TRP A 56 5.68 5.18 -0.77
CA TRP A 56 6.85 4.44 -1.23
C TRP A 56 6.88 3.01 -0.68
N ALA A 57 6.58 2.87 0.61
CA ALA A 57 6.44 1.57 1.25
C ALA A 57 5.32 0.74 0.62
N PHE A 58 4.20 1.37 0.27
CA PHE A 58 3.10 0.71 -0.46
C PHE A 58 3.58 0.18 -1.82
N MET A 59 4.23 0.99 -2.64
CA MET A 59 4.73 0.58 -3.96
C MET A 59 5.78 -0.54 -3.86
N ALA A 60 6.68 -0.46 -2.88
CA ALA A 60 7.62 -1.53 -2.58
C ALA A 60 6.90 -2.81 -2.12
N GLY A 61 5.86 -2.68 -1.30
CA GLY A 61 5.00 -3.77 -0.87
C GLY A 61 4.33 -4.48 -2.05
N ILE A 62 3.89 -3.74 -3.07
CA ILE A 62 3.35 -4.34 -4.31
C ILE A 62 4.41 -5.16 -5.05
N ALA A 63 5.65 -4.68 -5.14
CA ALA A 63 6.72 -5.44 -5.77
C ALA A 63 7.04 -6.73 -5.00
N VAL A 64 7.08 -6.66 -3.66
CA VAL A 64 7.25 -7.84 -2.78
C VAL A 64 6.08 -8.81 -2.93
N LEU A 65 4.84 -8.32 -2.97
CA LEU A 65 3.64 -9.13 -3.19
C LEU A 65 3.71 -9.84 -4.54
N ALA A 66 4.03 -9.12 -5.62
CA ALA A 66 4.18 -9.69 -6.95
C ALA A 66 5.26 -10.77 -6.99
N PHE A 67 6.38 -10.56 -6.28
CA PHE A 67 7.42 -11.59 -6.13
C PHE A 67 6.94 -12.81 -5.34
N GLY A 68 6.19 -12.61 -4.25
CA GLY A 68 5.58 -13.69 -3.48
C GLY A 68 4.63 -14.54 -4.33
N LEU A 69 3.74 -13.88 -5.08
CA LEU A 69 2.80 -14.53 -6.01
C LEU A 69 3.52 -15.25 -7.15
N TYR A 70 4.62 -14.68 -7.68
CA TYR A 70 5.48 -15.33 -8.66
C TYR A 70 6.08 -16.62 -8.10
N ARG A 71 6.66 -16.55 -6.89
CA ARG A 71 7.28 -17.71 -6.22
C ARG A 71 6.27 -18.80 -5.90
N ALA A 72 5.05 -18.41 -5.51
CA ALA A 72 3.95 -19.33 -5.27
C ALA A 72 3.31 -19.87 -6.56
N ARG A 73 3.63 -19.28 -7.72
CA ARG A 73 2.95 -19.54 -9.01
C ARG A 73 1.42 -19.37 -8.92
N ALA A 74 0.96 -18.52 -8.00
CA ALA A 74 -0.45 -18.31 -7.71
C ALA A 74 -1.15 -17.41 -8.73
N ALA A 75 -0.41 -16.60 -9.49
CA ALA A 75 -0.98 -15.72 -10.50
C ALA A 75 -0.19 -15.76 -11.81
N ARG A 76 -0.88 -15.48 -12.91
CA ARG A 76 -0.27 -15.42 -14.25
C ARG A 76 0.77 -14.29 -14.32
N SER A 77 1.89 -14.53 -15.00
CA SER A 77 2.99 -13.55 -15.13
C SER A 77 2.57 -12.19 -15.68
N THR A 78 1.58 -12.14 -16.58
CA THR A 78 1.01 -10.89 -17.11
C THR A 78 0.36 -10.04 -16.03
N VAL A 79 -0.31 -10.66 -15.06
CA VAL A 79 -0.94 -9.98 -13.92
C VAL A 79 0.13 -9.40 -12.99
N LEU A 80 1.20 -10.16 -12.77
CA LEU A 80 2.35 -9.73 -11.97
C LEU A 80 3.08 -8.54 -12.63
N LEU A 81 3.25 -8.59 -13.95
CA LEU A 81 3.77 -7.48 -14.75
C LEU A 81 2.90 -6.23 -14.59
N ALA A 82 1.57 -6.37 -14.65
CA ALA A 82 0.66 -5.24 -14.45
C ALA A 82 0.81 -4.61 -13.06
N LEU A 83 0.95 -5.42 -12.00
CA LEU A 83 1.20 -4.93 -10.64
C LEU A 83 2.53 -4.17 -10.52
N VAL A 84 3.62 -4.74 -11.04
CA VAL A 84 4.94 -4.13 -10.98
C VAL A 84 5.01 -2.85 -11.82
N ILE A 85 4.47 -2.87 -13.04
CA ILE A 85 4.40 -1.68 -13.91
C ILE A 85 3.54 -0.61 -13.25
N GLY A 86 2.40 -0.97 -12.67
CA GLY A 86 1.52 -0.02 -11.98
C GLY A 86 2.21 0.66 -10.80
N ALA A 87 2.89 -0.12 -9.96
CA ALA A 87 3.68 0.41 -8.83
C ALA A 87 4.84 1.29 -9.30
N ALA A 88 5.58 0.86 -10.33
CA ALA A 88 6.70 1.63 -10.89
C ALA A 88 6.23 2.93 -11.56
N ALA A 89 5.11 2.91 -12.26
CA ALA A 89 4.52 4.08 -12.89
C ALA A 89 4.06 5.09 -11.84
N LEU A 90 3.45 4.65 -10.73
CA LEU A 90 3.10 5.56 -9.64
C LEU A 90 4.32 6.13 -8.92
N ALA A 91 5.37 5.32 -8.73
CA ALA A 91 6.64 5.79 -8.17
C ALA A 91 7.27 6.87 -9.06
N ALA A 92 7.32 6.62 -10.36
CA ALA A 92 7.83 7.58 -11.34
C ALA A 92 6.97 8.85 -11.40
N ALA A 93 5.64 8.71 -11.44
CA ALA A 93 4.72 9.84 -11.45
C ALA A 93 4.85 10.74 -10.22
N ALA A 94 5.17 10.17 -9.05
CA ALA A 94 5.43 10.94 -7.83
C ALA A 94 6.71 11.78 -7.93
N ILE A 95 7.71 11.34 -8.70
CA ILE A 95 8.98 12.06 -8.90
C ILE A 95 8.84 13.10 -10.01
N THR A 96 8.19 12.74 -11.12
CA THR A 96 8.08 13.56 -12.32
C THR A 96 6.83 14.43 -12.35
N THR A 97 6.00 14.35 -11.30
CA THR A 97 4.70 15.04 -11.17
C THR A 97 3.84 14.93 -12.44
N THR A 98 3.79 13.73 -13.04
CA THR A 98 3.11 13.50 -14.33
C THR A 98 1.78 12.78 -14.12
N GLU A 99 0.66 13.49 -14.29
CA GLU A 99 -0.69 12.97 -14.02
C GLU A 99 -1.07 11.79 -14.92
N TRP A 100 -0.78 11.88 -16.23
CA TRP A 100 -1.06 10.78 -17.16
C TRP A 100 -0.35 9.48 -16.81
N LEU A 101 0.87 9.59 -16.27
CA LEU A 101 1.62 8.43 -15.80
C LEU A 101 1.01 7.86 -14.52
N ALA A 102 0.46 8.72 -13.65
CA ALA A 102 -0.28 8.28 -12.47
C ALA A 102 -1.57 7.52 -12.86
N PHE A 103 -2.33 8.04 -13.84
CA PHE A 103 -3.53 7.35 -14.34
C PHE A 103 -3.20 6.01 -14.99
N ALA A 104 -2.14 5.96 -15.81
CA ALA A 104 -1.66 4.70 -16.38
C ALA A 104 -1.25 3.70 -15.29
N GLY A 105 -0.54 4.16 -14.25
CA GLY A 105 -0.14 3.35 -13.11
C GLY A 105 -1.32 2.79 -12.33
N MET A 106 -2.32 3.63 -12.03
CA MET A 106 -3.57 3.21 -11.39
C MET A 106 -4.36 2.23 -12.24
N ALA A 107 -4.48 2.46 -13.55
CA ALA A 107 -5.15 1.53 -14.45
C ALA A 107 -4.47 0.16 -14.46
N ALA A 108 -3.14 0.13 -14.51
CA ALA A 108 -2.37 -1.12 -14.44
C ALA A 108 -2.56 -1.85 -13.10
N LEU A 109 -2.54 -1.13 -11.97
CA LEU A 109 -2.83 -1.71 -10.66
C LEU A 109 -4.27 -2.22 -10.57
N PHE A 110 -5.25 -1.48 -11.08
CA PHE A 110 -6.64 -1.90 -11.10
C PHE A 110 -6.81 -3.20 -11.89
N VAL A 111 -6.16 -3.34 -13.05
CA VAL A 111 -6.16 -4.57 -13.83
C VAL A 111 -5.47 -5.70 -13.05
N GLY A 112 -4.31 -5.44 -12.45
CA GLY A 112 -3.57 -6.45 -11.68
C GLY A 112 -4.36 -6.98 -10.48
N PHE A 113 -4.87 -6.08 -9.64
CA PHE A 113 -5.70 -6.45 -8.49
C PHE A 113 -7.05 -7.01 -8.89
N GLY A 114 -7.70 -6.44 -9.91
CA GLY A 114 -8.97 -6.92 -10.44
C GLY A 114 -8.86 -8.35 -10.97
N ALA A 115 -7.76 -8.69 -11.66
CA ALA A 115 -7.52 -10.06 -12.12
C ALA A 115 -7.30 -11.04 -10.96
N ILE A 116 -6.60 -10.63 -9.89
CA ILE A 116 -6.42 -11.46 -8.68
C ILE A 116 -7.75 -11.64 -7.95
N GLY A 117 -8.50 -10.55 -7.74
CA GLY A 117 -9.82 -10.60 -7.11
C GLY A 117 -10.78 -11.46 -7.92
N TRP A 118 -10.73 -11.36 -9.25
CA TRP A 118 -11.51 -12.23 -10.13
C TRP A 118 -11.13 -13.70 -9.94
N MET A 119 -9.84 -14.04 -9.96
CA MET A 119 -9.40 -15.41 -9.68
C MET A 119 -9.97 -15.92 -8.35
N VAL A 120 -9.79 -15.15 -7.27
CA VAL A 120 -10.27 -15.48 -5.91
C VAL A 120 -11.78 -15.69 -5.86
N LEU A 121 -12.56 -14.85 -6.55
CA LEU A 121 -14.03 -14.93 -6.56
C LEU A 121 -14.58 -16.13 -7.33
N PHE A 122 -13.79 -16.70 -8.24
CA PHE A 122 -14.19 -17.83 -9.08
C PHE A 122 -13.50 -19.15 -8.68
N GLU A 123 -12.64 -19.12 -7.68
CA GLU A 123 -12.01 -20.29 -7.07
C GLU A 123 -13.06 -21.09 -6.29
N SER A 124 -13.09 -22.42 -6.49
CA SER A 124 -14.13 -23.27 -5.91
C SER A 124 -13.89 -23.56 -4.43
N ASP A 125 -14.96 -23.78 -3.64
CA ASP A 125 -14.85 -24.08 -2.20
C ASP A 125 -13.95 -25.30 -1.93
N GLU A 126 -14.02 -26.31 -2.80
CA GLU A 126 -13.22 -27.55 -2.70
C GLU A 126 -11.72 -27.28 -2.93
N GLU A 127 -11.39 -26.31 -3.78
CA GLU A 127 -10.03 -25.87 -4.06
C GLU A 127 -9.49 -24.94 -2.94
N TRP A 128 -10.36 -24.13 -2.34
CA TRP A 128 -10.07 -23.32 -1.15
C TRP A 128 -9.80 -24.14 0.11
N GLU A 129 -10.56 -25.20 0.34
CA GLU A 129 -10.44 -26.07 1.52
C GLU A 129 -9.24 -27.03 1.45
N HIS A 130 -8.48 -27.02 0.35
CA HIS A 130 -7.29 -27.85 0.23
C HIS A 130 -6.23 -27.42 1.25
N THR A 131 -6.25 -28.06 2.43
CA THR A 131 -5.18 -27.92 3.41
C THR A 131 -3.89 -28.45 2.77
N PRO A 132 -2.85 -27.62 2.63
CA PRO A 132 -1.59 -28.13 2.12
C PRO A 132 -1.08 -29.17 3.11
N GLU A 133 -0.83 -30.38 2.64
CA GLU A 133 -0.10 -31.38 3.42
C GLU A 133 1.30 -30.81 3.69
N VAL A 134 1.48 -30.19 4.86
CA VAL A 134 2.79 -29.68 5.27
C VAL A 134 3.68 -30.91 5.46
N SER A 135 4.57 -31.15 4.51
CA SER A 135 5.58 -32.20 4.60
C SER A 135 6.46 -31.92 5.83
N GLY A 136 6.17 -32.58 6.95
CA GLY A 136 6.83 -32.34 8.23
C GLY A 136 5.92 -32.46 9.46
N PHE A 137 4.59 -32.35 9.31
CA PHE A 137 3.66 -32.62 10.41
C PHE A 137 3.25 -34.09 10.41
N ARG A 138 4.18 -34.98 10.76
CA ARG A 138 3.82 -36.37 11.12
C ARG A 138 3.23 -36.30 12.54
N THR A 139 1.92 -36.46 12.69
CA THR A 139 1.36 -36.75 14.02
C THR A 139 2.08 -37.98 14.56
N LEU A 140 2.65 -37.86 15.76
CA LEU A 140 3.32 -38.99 16.40
C LEU A 140 2.30 -40.14 16.49
N PRO A 141 2.67 -41.37 16.09
CA PRO A 141 1.77 -42.51 16.24
C PRO A 141 1.42 -42.66 17.73
N GLY A 142 0.13 -42.54 18.08
CA GLY A 142 -0.37 -42.91 19.43
C GLY A 142 -1.03 -41.82 20.28
N LEU A 143 -1.49 -40.69 19.75
CA LEU A 143 -2.38 -39.78 20.49
C LEU A 143 -3.79 -39.80 19.87
N HIS A 144 -4.58 -40.77 20.33
CA HIS A 144 -6.05 -40.78 20.28
C HIS A 144 -6.57 -40.86 21.71
#